data_AF-A0A3M7TLH8-F1
#
_entry.id   AF-A0A3M7TLH8-F1
#
_cell.length_a   1.000
_cell.length_b   1.000
_cell.length_c   1.000
_cell.angle_alpha   90.00
_cell.angle_beta   90.00
_cell.angle_gamma   90.00
#
_symmetry.space_group_name_H-M   'P 1'
#
loop_
_entity.id
_entity.type
_entity.pdbx_description
1 polymer ?
#
loop_
_entity_poly.entity_id
_entity_poly.type
_entity_poly.pdbx_seq_one_letter_code
_entity_poly.pdbx_strand_id
1 'polypeptide(L)'
;MKKLLYFGALTLGSLYYSQNYPVSTIPENLKKNANAVIRKDIKTVYINKIDEIKYQYNTITTVLNKDGDSNAMAYIHYRKGDNISDVKVTIYDEAGKKIKSYSKSDFGDFANSPQGAFYSNNRILVLSHMPLQYPYSVDFSYQITNKNTIFLPDFTPFYTTNTSLEDAEFRIINKSGIDLRTKVYPSKYNYTSVGEDDNGMEKMYYYKNVEAIGDAFLSPQPMKILPKVSFSLSKFNLEGKQGTLTSWKDFGEWYYNSILQPVSVSTPEIKAEVAALNLQGSTEEKVRKLFQHMQEKTRYIFVSLGIGGWQPMLPDEVQKKGYGDCKGLTNYMKTLLDEAKIPSYYSVINSGSSPISFDPDFPKMGGNHAILMIPTDKGNIWLENTSQKIAFNHLSFSTTDRNVLSIKPNGIELINTPIYSAEQNVEKQYLKIKLSEDNSITGEGKFEYTGSQYDYLLGYTSLTAKERNEALKNRLDILHFEKIEMKDFLNDKDQAVLKYNIDFKANNYSKNAGNSLMFRAVPIFSSNNYKTDENRELPFELAQSFQDEYEINFIIPKNYKIDEVPDDVTINSEFGTYKLSFVKNGEEIKVNRLIKINKGMYPKEKYNDYINFRKKTINVDNSKILITKI
;
A
#
# COMPACT_ATOMS: atom_id res chain seq x y z
N MET A 1 -46.67 21.63 -68.25
CA MET A 1 -46.16 20.24 -68.15
C MET A 1 -44.64 20.26 -68.09
N LYS A 2 -44.07 19.66 -67.03
CA LYS A 2 -42.77 18.97 -66.96
C LYS A 2 -41.45 19.76 -67.18
N LYS A 3 -40.71 19.86 -66.05
CA LYS A 3 -39.37 19.27 -65.78
C LYS A 3 -38.09 20.13 -65.91
N LEU A 4 -37.36 20.14 -64.77
CA LEU A 4 -35.90 20.00 -64.54
C LEU A 4 -34.98 21.18 -64.99
N LEU A 5 -33.86 21.56 -64.35
CA LEU A 5 -33.08 21.16 -63.16
C LEU A 5 -32.02 22.27 -62.90
N TYR A 6 -31.80 22.61 -61.63
CA TYR A 6 -30.52 22.82 -60.91
C TYR A 6 -29.29 23.38 -61.64
N PHE A 7 -28.73 24.47 -61.08
CA PHE A 7 -27.32 24.50 -60.64
C PHE A 7 -27.13 25.56 -59.54
N GLY A 8 -26.79 25.11 -58.34
CA GLY A 8 -26.52 25.95 -57.17
C GLY A 8 -25.87 25.09 -56.10
N ALA A 9 -24.60 24.74 -56.32
CA ALA A 9 -23.82 23.95 -55.39
C ALA A 9 -23.49 24.78 -54.14
N LEU A 10 -24.14 24.41 -53.03
CA LEU A 10 -23.76 24.77 -51.67
C LEU A 10 -22.46 24.03 -51.30
N THR A 11 -21.36 24.76 -51.17
CA THR A 11 -20.19 24.32 -50.42
C THR A 11 -20.40 24.63 -48.94
N LEU A 12 -21.19 23.80 -48.24
CA LEU A 12 -21.12 23.71 -46.79
C LEU A 12 -19.92 22.83 -46.43
N GLY A 13 -18.75 23.48 -46.34
CA GLY A 13 -17.57 22.85 -45.75
C GLY A 13 -17.86 22.51 -44.30
N SER A 14 -17.91 21.22 -43.99
CA SER A 14 -17.85 20.71 -42.63
C SER A 14 -16.51 21.12 -42.02
N LEU A 15 -16.51 22.21 -41.24
CA LEU A 15 -15.42 22.57 -40.34
C LEU A 15 -15.31 21.49 -39.27
N TYR A 16 -14.48 20.48 -39.54
CA TYR A 16 -13.89 19.67 -38.48
C TYR A 16 -12.99 20.61 -37.66
N TYR A 17 -13.55 21.23 -36.62
CA TYR A 17 -12.73 21.83 -35.58
C TYR A 17 -11.93 20.69 -34.94
N SER A 18 -10.65 20.61 -35.26
CA SER A 18 -9.68 19.95 -34.40
C SER A 18 -9.87 20.55 -32.99
N GLN A 19 -10.42 19.77 -32.06
CA GLN A 19 -10.49 20.20 -30.66
C GLN A 19 -9.05 20.27 -30.17
N ASN A 20 -8.53 21.49 -30.14
CA ASN A 20 -7.15 21.78 -29.80
C ASN A 20 -6.90 21.76 -28.28
N TYR A 21 -7.87 21.34 -27.46
CA TYR A 21 -7.79 21.26 -25.99
C TYR A 21 -7.15 22.48 -25.27
N PRO A 22 -7.56 23.73 -25.57
CA PRO A 22 -7.10 24.87 -24.79
C PRO A 22 -7.47 24.69 -23.30
N VAL A 23 -6.62 25.18 -22.40
CA VAL A 23 -6.82 25.06 -20.95
C VAL A 23 -7.97 25.95 -20.47
N SER A 24 -8.27 27.02 -21.20
CA SER A 24 -9.40 27.92 -20.93
C SER A 24 -10.77 27.25 -21.01
N THR A 25 -10.89 26.08 -21.66
CA THR A 25 -12.17 25.35 -21.72
C THR A 25 -12.35 24.36 -20.57
N ILE A 26 -11.33 24.14 -19.72
CA ILE A 26 -11.48 23.30 -18.53
C ILE A 26 -12.40 24.04 -17.55
N PRO A 27 -13.50 23.41 -17.08
CA PRO A 27 -14.34 23.98 -16.04
C PRO A 27 -13.53 24.35 -14.78
N GLU A 28 -13.78 25.52 -14.20
CA GLU A 28 -13.00 26.03 -13.07
C GLU A 28 -13.02 25.11 -11.84
N ASN A 29 -14.13 24.41 -11.59
CA ASN A 29 -14.24 23.46 -10.49
C ASN A 29 -13.30 22.25 -10.66
N LEU A 30 -12.97 21.86 -11.90
CA LEU A 30 -12.01 20.78 -12.17
C LEU A 30 -10.55 21.22 -12.03
N LYS A 31 -10.27 22.53 -11.99
CA LYS A 31 -8.91 23.05 -11.69
C LYS A 31 -8.66 23.16 -10.19
N LYS A 32 -9.72 23.29 -9.38
CA LYS A 32 -9.62 23.39 -7.92
C LYS A 32 -8.96 22.12 -7.35
N ASN A 33 -7.89 22.30 -6.56
CA ASN A 33 -7.11 21.22 -5.94
C ASN A 33 -6.50 20.20 -6.92
N ALA A 34 -6.49 20.47 -8.22
CA ALA A 34 -5.95 19.58 -9.23
C ALA A 34 -4.52 19.99 -9.62
N ASN A 35 -3.63 19.01 -9.73
CA ASN A 35 -2.35 19.15 -10.40
C ASN A 35 -2.44 18.66 -11.86
N ALA A 36 -3.40 17.79 -12.15
CA ALA A 36 -3.74 17.32 -13.49
C ALA A 36 -5.25 17.15 -13.65
N VAL A 37 -5.73 17.41 -14.87
CA VAL A 37 -7.13 17.20 -15.27
C VAL A 37 -7.16 16.18 -16.39
N ILE A 38 -7.81 15.05 -16.16
CA ILE A 38 -8.13 14.09 -17.21
C ILE A 38 -9.28 14.68 -18.02
N ARG A 39 -8.96 15.28 -19.16
CA ARG A 39 -9.94 15.88 -20.09
C ARG A 39 -10.80 14.81 -20.74
N LYS A 40 -10.19 13.66 -21.01
CA LYS A 40 -10.81 12.51 -21.67
C LYS A 40 -10.10 11.22 -21.26
N ASP A 41 -10.84 10.19 -20.89
CA ASP A 41 -10.33 8.81 -20.76
C ASP A 41 -11.33 7.84 -21.39
N ILE A 42 -11.15 7.55 -22.68
CA ILE A 42 -11.96 6.57 -23.40
C ILE A 42 -11.19 5.26 -23.54
N LYS A 43 -11.78 4.19 -23.02
CA LYS A 43 -11.29 2.83 -23.20
C LYS A 43 -12.35 1.98 -23.87
N THR A 44 -12.02 1.43 -25.04
CA THR A 44 -12.88 0.45 -25.72
C THR A 44 -12.25 -0.94 -25.64
N VAL A 45 -13.01 -1.89 -25.13
CA VAL A 45 -12.61 -3.29 -24.94
C VAL A 45 -13.39 -4.17 -25.90
N TYR A 46 -12.67 -4.88 -26.77
CA TYR A 46 -13.22 -5.87 -27.68
C TYR A 46 -12.88 -7.26 -27.17
N ILE A 47 -13.90 -7.98 -26.71
CA ILE A 47 -13.76 -9.39 -26.32
C ILE A 47 -14.07 -10.22 -27.55
N ASN A 48 -13.03 -10.56 -28.32
CA ASN A 48 -13.20 -11.23 -29.61
C ASN A 48 -13.34 -12.74 -29.45
N LYS A 49 -12.50 -13.35 -28.61
CA LYS A 49 -12.44 -14.80 -28.36
C LYS A 49 -12.01 -15.06 -26.92
N ILE A 50 -12.05 -16.32 -26.50
CA ILE A 50 -11.56 -16.75 -25.18
C ILE A 50 -10.08 -16.39 -24.94
N ASP A 51 -9.28 -16.31 -25.99
CA ASP A 51 -7.83 -16.05 -25.98
C ASP A 51 -7.44 -14.83 -26.82
N GLU A 52 -8.37 -13.91 -27.07
CA GLU A 52 -8.13 -12.69 -27.82
C GLU A 52 -9.00 -11.55 -27.29
N ILE A 53 -8.36 -10.60 -26.61
CA ILE A 53 -8.96 -9.35 -26.16
C ILE A 53 -8.15 -8.16 -26.68
N LYS A 54 -8.83 -7.14 -27.19
CA LYS A 54 -8.20 -5.93 -27.71
C LYS A 54 -8.68 -4.72 -26.92
N TYR A 55 -7.74 -3.87 -26.57
CA TYR A 55 -7.99 -2.59 -25.91
C TYR A 55 -7.62 -1.45 -26.86
N GLN A 56 -8.46 -0.43 -26.91
CA GLN A 56 -8.16 0.85 -27.52
C GLN A 56 -8.23 1.92 -26.43
N TYR A 57 -7.14 2.66 -26.26
CA TYR A 57 -7.02 3.73 -25.28
C TYR A 57 -6.95 5.08 -26.00
N ASN A 58 -7.67 6.07 -25.48
CA ASN A 58 -7.58 7.47 -25.88
C ASN A 58 -7.72 8.33 -24.62
N THR A 59 -6.61 8.91 -24.19
CA THR A 59 -6.55 9.75 -23.00
C THR A 59 -6.04 11.13 -23.36
N ILE A 60 -6.70 12.18 -22.90
CA ILE A 60 -6.17 13.53 -22.91
C ILE A 60 -6.05 14.00 -21.46
N THR A 61 -4.84 14.36 -21.05
CA THR A 61 -4.57 14.87 -19.70
C THR A 61 -3.91 16.24 -19.80
N THR A 62 -4.50 17.26 -19.18
CA THR A 62 -3.86 18.56 -18.99
C THR A 62 -3.11 18.55 -17.66
N VAL A 63 -1.82 18.85 -17.69
CA VAL A 63 -1.00 19.06 -16.49
C VAL A 63 -0.98 20.55 -16.15
N LEU A 64 -1.43 20.88 -14.95
CA LEU A 64 -1.56 22.26 -14.47
C LEU A 64 -0.27 22.79 -13.86
N ASN A 65 0.52 21.91 -13.24
CA ASN A 65 1.79 22.23 -12.59
C ASN A 65 2.70 20.99 -12.50
N LYS A 66 3.94 21.18 -12.04
CA LYS A 66 4.97 20.15 -11.96
C LYS A 66 4.55 18.88 -11.20
N ASP A 67 3.72 19.02 -10.16
CA ASP A 67 3.30 17.89 -9.33
C ASP A 67 2.32 16.97 -10.07
N GLY A 68 1.77 17.41 -11.21
CA GLY A 68 0.86 16.63 -12.07
C GLY A 68 1.56 15.86 -13.19
N ASP A 69 2.87 16.02 -13.39
CA ASP A 69 3.58 15.42 -14.51
C ASP A 69 3.41 13.89 -14.58
N SER A 70 3.47 13.21 -13.43
CA SER A 70 3.32 11.76 -13.35
C SER A 70 1.96 11.26 -13.85
N ASN A 71 0.93 12.11 -13.85
CA ASN A 71 -0.41 11.75 -14.29
C ASN A 71 -0.60 11.81 -15.81
N ALA A 72 0.29 12.48 -16.55
CA ALA A 72 0.21 12.62 -18.00
C ALA A 72 1.36 11.91 -18.75
N MET A 73 2.21 11.16 -18.03
CA MET A 73 3.28 10.39 -18.66
C MET A 73 2.72 9.37 -19.65
N ALA A 74 3.12 9.47 -20.92
CA ALA A 74 2.76 8.48 -21.92
C ALA A 74 3.64 7.24 -21.79
N TYR A 75 3.08 6.17 -21.23
CA TYR A 75 3.72 4.86 -21.17
C TYR A 75 2.76 3.73 -21.53
N ILE A 76 3.31 2.63 -22.05
CA ILE A 76 2.56 1.41 -22.41
C ILE A 76 3.23 0.22 -21.73
N HIS A 77 2.57 -0.34 -20.71
CA HIS A 77 2.96 -1.62 -20.15
C HIS A 77 2.58 -2.75 -21.10
N TYR A 78 3.50 -3.69 -21.31
CA TYR A 78 3.24 -4.86 -22.13
C TYR A 78 4.16 -6.02 -21.77
N ARG A 79 3.87 -7.19 -22.32
CA ARG A 79 4.66 -8.41 -22.21
C ARG A 79 4.98 -8.97 -23.59
N LYS A 80 5.95 -9.89 -23.63
CA LYS A 80 6.22 -10.68 -24.83
C LYS A 80 4.95 -11.42 -25.26
N GLY A 81 4.45 -11.13 -26.47
CA GLY A 81 3.23 -11.71 -27.02
C GLY A 81 2.11 -10.69 -27.25
N ASP A 82 2.17 -9.54 -26.58
CA ASP A 82 1.23 -8.45 -26.80
C ASP A 82 1.53 -7.72 -28.10
N ASN A 83 0.48 -7.30 -28.82
CA ASN A 83 0.62 -6.53 -30.04
C ASN A 83 0.20 -5.07 -29.80
N ILE A 84 1.17 -4.15 -29.80
CA ILE A 84 0.93 -2.71 -29.67
C ILE A 84 0.93 -2.05 -31.05
N SER A 85 -0.13 -1.31 -31.35
CA SER A 85 -0.32 -0.57 -32.60
C SER A 85 -0.94 0.81 -32.36
N ASP A 86 -0.99 1.64 -33.41
CA ASP A 86 -1.65 2.95 -33.43
C ASP A 86 -1.22 3.92 -32.30
N VAL A 87 0.04 3.83 -31.86
CA VAL A 87 0.60 4.72 -30.83
C VAL A 87 0.76 6.12 -31.40
N LYS A 88 0.06 7.08 -30.79
CA LYS A 88 0.13 8.51 -31.11
C LYS A 88 0.17 9.30 -29.82
N VAL A 89 1.11 10.24 -29.72
CA VAL A 89 1.12 11.26 -28.67
C VAL A 89 1.18 12.62 -29.32
N THR A 90 0.37 13.56 -28.87
CA THR A 90 0.49 14.98 -29.23
C THR A 90 0.51 15.83 -27.98
N ILE A 91 1.48 16.73 -27.92
CA ILE A 91 1.63 17.72 -26.85
C ILE A 91 1.08 19.05 -27.33
N TYR A 92 0.21 19.66 -26.54
CA TYR A 92 -0.35 20.99 -26.79
C TYR A 92 0.08 21.96 -25.70
N ASP A 93 0.26 23.22 -26.06
CA ASP A 93 0.45 24.31 -25.10
C ASP A 93 -0.87 24.72 -24.44
N GLU A 94 -0.81 25.71 -23.54
CA GLU A 94 -1.97 26.25 -22.82
C GLU A 94 -3.09 26.74 -23.75
N ALA A 95 -2.74 27.34 -24.90
CA ALA A 95 -3.68 27.84 -25.88
C ALA A 95 -4.24 26.73 -26.79
N GLY A 96 -3.80 25.49 -26.58
CA GLY A 96 -4.18 24.34 -27.39
C GLY A 96 -3.40 24.22 -28.70
N LYS A 97 -2.35 25.03 -28.90
CA LYS A 97 -1.53 24.92 -30.10
C LYS A 97 -0.60 23.72 -29.94
N LYS A 98 -0.58 22.88 -30.98
CA LYS A 98 0.31 21.72 -31.04
C LYS A 98 1.77 22.17 -30.95
N ILE A 99 2.48 21.64 -29.96
CA ILE A 99 3.93 21.81 -29.78
C ILE A 99 4.66 20.73 -30.55
N LYS A 100 4.30 19.46 -30.32
CA LYS A 100 5.02 18.30 -30.87
C LYS A 100 4.11 17.08 -30.94
N SER A 101 4.36 16.20 -31.91
CA SER A 101 3.76 14.87 -31.93
C SER A 101 4.86 13.82 -31.92
N TYR A 102 4.50 12.65 -31.38
CA TYR A 102 5.33 11.48 -31.29
C TYR A 102 4.53 10.26 -31.75
N SER A 103 5.27 9.23 -32.13
CA SER A 103 4.80 7.94 -32.58
C SER A 103 5.48 6.83 -31.78
N LYS A 104 5.15 5.57 -32.06
CA LYS A 104 5.77 4.42 -31.38
C LYS A 104 7.31 4.44 -31.42
N SER A 105 7.92 4.91 -32.52
CA SER A 105 9.38 4.91 -32.68
C SER A 105 10.11 5.89 -31.76
N ASP A 106 9.39 6.83 -31.15
CA ASP A 106 9.96 7.82 -30.24
C ASP A 106 10.02 7.33 -28.78
N PHE A 107 9.38 6.18 -28.48
CA PHE A 107 9.37 5.62 -27.14
C PHE A 107 10.66 4.84 -26.89
N GLY A 108 11.25 5.03 -25.71
CA GLY A 108 12.25 4.12 -25.19
C GLY A 108 11.58 2.84 -24.70
N ASP A 109 12.22 1.69 -24.93
CA ASP A 109 11.73 0.38 -24.50
C ASP A 109 12.59 -0.16 -23.36
N PHE A 110 11.99 -0.24 -22.18
CA PHE A 110 12.67 -0.55 -20.93
C PHE A 110 12.10 -1.82 -20.28
N ALA A 111 12.95 -2.53 -19.55
CA ALA A 111 12.49 -3.58 -18.65
C ALA A 111 11.64 -2.96 -17.53
N ASN A 112 10.44 -3.50 -17.30
CA ASN A 112 9.51 -3.00 -16.29
C ASN A 112 9.43 -3.98 -15.12
N SER A 113 10.46 -3.98 -14.29
CA SER A 113 10.59 -4.94 -13.20
C SER A 113 10.88 -4.24 -11.89
N PRO A 114 10.26 -4.67 -10.77
CA PRO A 114 10.57 -4.10 -9.47
C PRO A 114 12.04 -4.35 -9.09
N GLN A 115 12.57 -3.54 -8.17
CA GLN A 115 13.90 -3.79 -7.61
C GLN A 115 14.00 -5.21 -7.06
N GLY A 116 15.11 -5.90 -7.36
CA GLY A 116 15.30 -7.31 -7.01
C GLY A 116 14.68 -8.31 -7.99
N ALA A 117 14.16 -7.88 -9.13
CA ALA A 117 13.75 -8.75 -10.22
C ALA A 117 14.96 -9.24 -11.04
N PHE A 118 15.06 -10.56 -11.20
CA PHE A 118 16.11 -11.18 -12.03
C PHE A 118 15.59 -11.57 -13.41
N TYR A 119 14.36 -12.07 -13.48
CA TYR A 119 13.77 -12.58 -14.72
C TYR A 119 12.32 -12.10 -14.85
N SER A 120 12.07 -11.22 -15.81
CA SER A 120 10.75 -10.67 -16.06
C SER A 120 10.57 -10.37 -17.55
N ASN A 121 9.40 -10.71 -18.10
CA ASN A 121 9.02 -10.36 -19.46
C ASN A 121 8.15 -9.09 -19.51
N ASN A 122 7.94 -8.45 -18.36
CA ASN A 122 7.26 -7.16 -18.28
C ASN A 122 8.18 -6.10 -18.87
N ARG A 123 7.66 -5.38 -19.85
CA ARG A 123 8.32 -4.25 -20.50
C ARG A 123 7.41 -3.03 -20.42
N ILE A 124 8.01 -1.87 -20.60
CA ILE A 124 7.31 -0.60 -20.65
C ILE A 124 7.91 0.23 -21.77
N LEU A 125 7.05 0.69 -22.68
CA LEU A 125 7.41 1.77 -23.58
C LEU A 125 7.20 3.06 -22.82
N VAL A 126 8.20 3.94 -22.76
CA VAL A 126 8.11 5.25 -22.09
C VAL A 126 8.51 6.34 -23.07
N LEU A 127 7.66 7.34 -23.21
CA LEU A 127 8.02 8.57 -23.90
C LEU A 127 8.62 9.56 -22.89
N SER A 128 9.90 9.88 -23.05
CA SER A 128 10.54 10.94 -22.28
C SER A 128 10.19 12.30 -22.89
N HIS A 129 9.23 13.01 -22.29
CA HIS A 129 8.94 14.40 -22.59
C HIS A 129 9.23 15.25 -21.36
N MET A 130 10.04 16.31 -21.52
CA MET A 130 10.24 17.32 -20.49
C MET A 130 9.47 18.58 -20.91
N PRO A 131 8.42 18.98 -20.17
CA PRO A 131 7.65 20.17 -20.50
C PRO A 131 8.50 21.43 -20.28
N LEU A 132 8.36 22.41 -21.18
CA LEU A 132 9.05 23.70 -21.08
C LEU A 132 8.26 24.73 -20.27
N GLN A 133 6.95 24.56 -20.18
CA GLN A 133 6.02 25.45 -19.50
C GLN A 133 4.79 24.67 -19.03
N TYR A 134 4.13 25.22 -18.01
CA TYR A 134 2.82 24.78 -17.54
C TYR A 134 1.82 25.91 -17.74
N PRO A 135 0.54 25.60 -17.99
CA PRO A 135 -0.01 24.26 -18.21
C PRO A 135 0.27 23.72 -19.63
N TYR A 136 0.18 22.40 -19.80
CA TYR A 136 0.27 21.73 -21.11
C TYR A 136 -0.66 20.52 -21.16
N SER A 137 -1.00 20.03 -22.35
CA SER A 137 -1.85 18.84 -22.51
C SER A 137 -1.16 17.74 -23.28
N VAL A 138 -1.38 16.49 -22.86
CA VAL A 138 -0.91 15.27 -23.50
C VAL A 138 -2.11 14.50 -24.03
N ASP A 139 -2.24 14.42 -25.35
CA ASP A 139 -3.20 13.56 -26.05
C ASP A 139 -2.48 12.28 -26.45
N PHE A 140 -2.88 11.17 -25.86
CA PHE A 140 -2.23 9.87 -25.97
C PHE A 140 -3.24 8.80 -26.36
N SER A 141 -2.97 8.10 -27.45
CA SER A 141 -3.78 6.96 -27.89
C SER A 141 -2.91 5.80 -28.35
N TYR A 142 -3.39 4.58 -28.11
CA TYR A 142 -2.77 3.36 -28.62
C TYR A 142 -3.77 2.20 -28.60
N GLN A 143 -3.39 1.11 -29.23
CA GLN A 143 -4.11 -0.15 -29.17
C GLN A 143 -3.19 -1.27 -28.70
N ILE A 144 -3.74 -2.19 -27.92
CA ILE A 144 -3.02 -3.38 -27.48
C ILE A 144 -3.93 -4.61 -27.54
N THR A 145 -3.46 -5.68 -28.18
CA THR A 145 -4.14 -6.99 -28.21
C THR A 145 -3.39 -7.98 -27.35
N ASN A 146 -4.12 -8.62 -26.44
CA ASN A 146 -3.59 -9.57 -25.46
C ASN A 146 -4.28 -10.93 -25.62
N LYS A 147 -3.55 -12.00 -25.29
CA LYS A 147 -4.14 -13.35 -25.19
C LYS A 147 -4.75 -13.65 -23.81
N ASN A 148 -4.34 -12.90 -22.80
CA ASN A 148 -4.84 -13.05 -21.43
C ASN A 148 -6.16 -12.29 -21.28
N THR A 149 -7.27 -13.01 -21.27
CA THR A 149 -8.63 -12.43 -21.24
C THR A 149 -9.21 -12.35 -19.83
N ILE A 150 -8.54 -12.94 -18.84
CA ILE A 150 -8.99 -12.93 -17.43
C ILE A 150 -8.87 -11.56 -16.75
N PHE A 151 -8.02 -10.66 -17.29
CA PHE A 151 -7.75 -9.34 -16.69
C PHE A 151 -8.55 -8.24 -17.37
N LEU A 152 -9.76 -7.98 -16.88
CA LEU A 152 -10.48 -6.75 -17.19
C LEU A 152 -10.23 -5.71 -16.09
N PRO A 153 -9.74 -4.50 -16.44
CA PRO A 153 -9.47 -3.46 -15.46
C PRO A 153 -10.77 -2.95 -14.84
N ASP A 154 -10.74 -2.60 -13.56
CA ASP A 154 -11.86 -1.85 -12.96
C ASP A 154 -11.96 -0.46 -13.61
N PHE A 155 -13.18 0.05 -13.75
CA PHE A 155 -13.45 1.40 -14.23
C PHE A 155 -13.80 2.33 -13.07
N THR A 156 -12.93 3.30 -12.80
CA THR A 156 -13.01 4.30 -11.74
C THR A 156 -12.62 5.66 -12.34
N PRO A 157 -13.10 6.80 -11.80
CA PRO A 157 -12.77 8.12 -12.35
C PRO A 157 -11.26 8.40 -12.44
N PHE A 158 -10.52 8.06 -11.38
CA PHE A 158 -9.06 8.19 -11.28
C PHE A 158 -8.55 7.38 -10.08
N TYR A 159 -7.22 7.28 -9.94
CA TYR A 159 -6.56 6.48 -8.89
C TYR A 159 -5.72 7.29 -7.90
N THR A 160 -5.42 8.57 -8.20
CA THR A 160 -4.57 9.43 -7.36
C THR A 160 -5.35 10.63 -6.84
N THR A 161 -4.89 11.19 -5.72
CA THR A 161 -5.32 12.51 -5.26
C THR A 161 -4.82 13.61 -6.22
N ASN A 162 -5.36 14.81 -6.06
CA ASN A 162 -5.09 16.00 -6.87
C ASN A 162 -5.28 15.79 -8.38
N THR A 163 -6.15 14.87 -8.76
CA THR A 163 -6.55 14.61 -10.14
C THR A 163 -8.05 14.77 -10.26
N SER A 164 -8.51 15.55 -11.22
CA SER A 164 -9.93 15.66 -11.58
C SER A 164 -10.19 15.03 -12.96
N LEU A 165 -11.46 14.84 -13.29
CA LEU A 165 -11.92 14.22 -14.52
C LEU A 165 -13.05 15.03 -15.17
N GLU A 166 -12.91 15.36 -16.44
CA GLU A 166 -13.96 15.99 -17.25
C GLU A 166 -14.90 14.94 -17.86
N ASP A 167 -14.35 13.94 -18.56
CA ASP A 167 -15.12 12.90 -19.25
C ASP A 167 -14.34 11.58 -19.30
N ALA A 168 -14.95 10.48 -18.86
CA ALA A 168 -14.42 9.13 -19.03
C ALA A 168 -15.49 8.17 -19.52
N GLU A 169 -15.11 7.26 -20.41
CA GLU A 169 -15.98 6.23 -20.94
C GLU A 169 -15.27 4.88 -20.99
N PHE A 170 -15.99 3.83 -20.60
CA PHE A 170 -15.56 2.45 -20.72
C PHE A 170 -16.58 1.68 -21.57
N ARG A 171 -16.18 1.33 -22.78
CA ARG A 171 -17.02 0.69 -23.79
C ARG A 171 -16.63 -0.77 -23.95
N ILE A 172 -17.60 -1.67 -23.93
CA ILE A 172 -17.36 -3.10 -24.08
C ILE A 172 -18.17 -3.64 -25.25
N ILE A 173 -17.46 -4.25 -26.20
CA ILE A 173 -18.03 -4.90 -27.38
C ILE A 173 -17.66 -6.38 -27.29
N ASN A 174 -18.63 -7.20 -26.91
CA ASN A 174 -18.42 -8.63 -26.70
C ASN A 174 -18.89 -9.45 -27.91
N LYS A 175 -17.93 -9.95 -28.70
CA LYS A 175 -18.17 -10.78 -29.90
C LYS A 175 -17.94 -12.27 -29.64
N SER A 176 -17.42 -12.61 -28.46
CA SER A 176 -16.97 -13.97 -28.13
C SER A 176 -18.09 -14.95 -27.78
N GLY A 177 -19.27 -14.43 -27.41
CA GLY A 177 -20.36 -15.22 -26.83
C GLY A 177 -20.10 -15.68 -25.38
N ILE A 178 -18.99 -15.27 -24.77
CA ILE A 178 -18.68 -15.57 -23.36
C ILE A 178 -19.45 -14.59 -22.49
N ASP A 179 -20.18 -15.09 -21.50
CA ASP A 179 -20.92 -14.24 -20.56
C ASP A 179 -19.98 -13.29 -19.81
N LEU A 180 -20.35 -12.00 -19.75
CA LEU A 180 -19.62 -10.93 -19.09
C LEU A 180 -20.43 -10.48 -17.87
N ARG A 181 -19.89 -10.75 -16.68
CA ARG A 181 -20.45 -10.27 -15.42
C ARG A 181 -19.91 -8.88 -15.11
N THR A 182 -20.79 -7.99 -14.65
CA THR A 182 -20.45 -6.62 -14.26
C THR A 182 -21.03 -6.32 -12.88
N LYS A 183 -20.31 -5.58 -12.04
CA LYS A 183 -20.83 -5.11 -10.75
C LYS A 183 -20.41 -3.67 -10.51
N VAL A 184 -21.39 -2.82 -10.20
CA VAL A 184 -21.17 -1.44 -9.76
C VAL A 184 -21.03 -1.40 -8.25
N TYR A 185 -19.99 -0.72 -7.79
CA TYR A 185 -19.76 -0.39 -6.38
C TYR A 185 -19.97 1.12 -6.24
N PRO A 186 -21.10 1.56 -5.69
CA PRO A 186 -21.35 2.98 -5.50
C PRO A 186 -20.37 3.58 -4.48
N SER A 187 -20.11 4.88 -4.61
CA SER A 187 -19.37 5.64 -3.60
C SER A 187 -20.16 5.64 -2.30
N LYS A 188 -19.54 5.24 -1.18
CA LYS A 188 -20.13 5.37 0.15
C LYS A 188 -20.34 6.83 0.58
N TYR A 189 -19.68 7.76 -0.11
CA TYR A 189 -19.66 9.19 0.20
C TYR A 189 -20.38 10.03 -0.86
N ASN A 190 -21.07 9.37 -1.80
CA ASN A 190 -21.77 10.02 -2.91
C ASN A 190 -20.90 11.03 -3.68
N TYR A 191 -19.61 10.74 -3.83
CA TYR A 191 -18.66 11.65 -4.48
C TYR A 191 -18.99 11.86 -5.97
N THR A 192 -19.37 10.77 -6.64
CA THR A 192 -19.92 10.78 -7.99
C THR A 192 -20.69 9.46 -8.22
N SER A 193 -21.40 9.37 -9.34
CA SER A 193 -22.15 8.18 -9.77
C SER A 193 -21.73 7.76 -11.17
N VAL A 194 -21.70 6.45 -11.41
CA VAL A 194 -21.50 5.91 -12.76
C VAL A 194 -22.78 6.02 -13.57
N GLY A 195 -22.67 6.48 -14.81
CA GLY A 195 -23.72 6.32 -15.82
C GLY A 195 -23.55 5.00 -16.58
N GLU A 196 -24.65 4.38 -16.97
CA GLU A 196 -24.67 3.11 -17.70
C GLU A 196 -25.58 3.24 -18.93
N ASP A 197 -25.09 2.83 -20.09
CA ASP A 197 -25.86 2.69 -21.32
C ASP A 197 -25.63 1.29 -21.91
N ASP A 198 -26.71 0.61 -22.30
CA ASP A 198 -26.65 -0.70 -22.93
C ASP A 198 -27.61 -0.74 -24.12
N ASN A 199 -27.05 -0.93 -25.32
CA ASN A 199 -27.82 -1.03 -26.55
C ASN A 199 -27.89 -2.47 -27.10
N GLY A 200 -27.48 -3.47 -26.30
CA GLY A 200 -27.43 -4.88 -26.65
C GLY A 200 -26.22 -5.31 -27.48
N MET A 201 -25.57 -4.40 -28.22
CA MET A 201 -24.31 -4.67 -28.94
C MET A 201 -23.08 -4.15 -28.18
N GLU A 202 -23.25 -3.05 -27.46
CA GLU A 202 -22.22 -2.35 -26.71
C GLU A 202 -22.76 -2.00 -25.32
N LYS A 203 -21.95 -2.31 -24.30
CA LYS A 203 -22.18 -1.85 -22.93
C LYS A 203 -21.21 -0.71 -22.62
N MET A 204 -21.73 0.44 -22.24
CA MET A 204 -20.96 1.64 -21.92
C MET A 204 -21.16 2.02 -20.45
N TYR A 205 -20.07 2.41 -19.81
CA TYR A 205 -20.05 3.07 -18.52
C TYR A 205 -19.37 4.42 -18.63
N TYR A 206 -19.82 5.44 -17.92
CA TYR A 206 -19.19 6.75 -17.98
C TYR A 206 -19.22 7.53 -16.68
N TYR A 207 -18.27 8.46 -16.54
CA TYR A 207 -18.21 9.48 -15.50
C TYR A 207 -18.02 10.85 -16.16
N LYS A 208 -18.64 11.89 -15.59
CA LYS A 208 -18.54 13.27 -16.09
C LYS A 208 -18.32 14.24 -14.93
N ASN A 209 -17.48 15.24 -15.16
CA ASN A 209 -17.22 16.37 -14.25
C ASN A 209 -16.99 15.94 -12.78
N VAL A 210 -16.00 15.06 -12.56
CA VAL A 210 -15.60 14.61 -11.22
C VAL A 210 -14.46 15.48 -10.71
N GLU A 211 -14.71 16.22 -9.63
CA GLU A 211 -13.72 17.11 -9.01
C GLU A 211 -12.53 16.34 -8.43
N ALA A 212 -11.43 17.07 -8.17
CA ALA A 212 -10.24 16.46 -7.59
C ALA A 212 -10.42 16.14 -6.11
N ILE A 213 -9.99 14.95 -5.70
CA ILE A 213 -9.80 14.62 -4.29
C ILE A 213 -8.48 15.24 -3.85
N GLY A 214 -8.52 16.27 -3.00
CA GLY A 214 -7.29 16.88 -2.46
C GLY A 214 -6.47 15.92 -1.58
N ASP A 215 -5.14 16.00 -1.66
CA ASP A 215 -4.24 15.29 -0.74
C ASP A 215 -4.21 15.98 0.63
N ALA A 216 -5.18 15.62 1.47
CA ALA A 216 -5.25 16.08 2.85
C ALA A 216 -4.67 15.04 3.80
N PHE A 217 -4.09 15.50 4.91
CA PHE A 217 -3.56 14.61 5.94
C PHE A 217 -4.62 13.60 6.39
N LEU A 218 -4.24 12.31 6.41
CA LEU A 218 -5.11 11.16 6.72
C LEU A 218 -6.29 10.95 5.77
N SER A 219 -6.26 11.51 4.56
CA SER A 219 -7.25 11.17 3.54
C SER A 219 -7.18 9.67 3.19
N PRO A 220 -8.33 8.98 3.09
CA PRO A 220 -8.36 7.63 2.56
C PRO A 220 -7.89 7.61 1.10
N GLN A 221 -7.37 6.46 0.67
CA GLN A 221 -7.03 6.26 -0.74
C GLN A 221 -8.28 6.41 -1.64
N PRO A 222 -8.18 7.00 -2.84
CA PRO A 222 -9.33 7.22 -3.73
C PRO A 222 -10.20 5.99 -3.97
N MET A 223 -9.59 4.78 -4.03
CA MET A 223 -10.31 3.52 -4.20
C MET A 223 -11.32 3.16 -3.09
N LYS A 224 -11.24 3.80 -1.91
CA LYS A 224 -12.23 3.65 -0.82
C LYS A 224 -13.34 4.70 -0.88
N ILE A 225 -13.17 5.73 -1.70
CA ILE A 225 -14.05 6.89 -1.77
C ILE A 225 -14.87 6.87 -3.07
N LEU A 226 -14.20 6.65 -4.19
CA LEU A 226 -14.79 6.73 -5.53
C LEU A 226 -15.65 5.49 -5.83
N PRO A 227 -16.71 5.65 -6.66
CA PRO A 227 -17.39 4.50 -7.21
C PRO A 227 -16.47 3.76 -8.18
N LYS A 228 -16.77 2.48 -8.41
CA LYS A 228 -16.11 1.72 -9.46
C LYS A 228 -17.03 0.71 -10.11
N VAL A 229 -16.69 0.29 -11.32
CA VAL A 229 -17.30 -0.85 -12.00
C VAL A 229 -16.27 -1.94 -12.17
N SER A 230 -16.60 -3.16 -11.77
CA SER A 230 -15.77 -4.34 -12.01
C SER A 230 -16.38 -5.24 -13.06
N PHE A 231 -15.49 -5.92 -13.78
CA PHE A 231 -15.83 -6.80 -14.89
C PHE A 231 -15.17 -8.17 -14.70
N SER A 232 -15.85 -9.24 -15.13
CA SER A 232 -15.27 -10.58 -15.15
C SER A 232 -15.94 -11.44 -16.23
N LEU A 233 -15.13 -12.15 -17.01
CA LEU A 233 -15.64 -13.13 -17.98
C LEU A 233 -15.90 -14.47 -17.30
N SER A 234 -17.01 -15.11 -17.66
CA SER A 234 -17.36 -16.47 -17.21
C SER A 234 -16.37 -17.54 -17.68
N LYS A 235 -15.69 -17.30 -18.81
CA LYS A 235 -14.59 -18.12 -19.33
C LYS A 235 -13.42 -17.24 -19.72
N PHE A 236 -12.21 -17.75 -19.56
CA PHE A 236 -11.01 -16.96 -19.80
C PHE A 236 -9.85 -17.80 -20.31
N ASN A 237 -8.79 -17.12 -20.75
CA ASN A 237 -7.49 -17.67 -21.04
C ASN A 237 -6.42 -16.94 -20.21
N LEU A 238 -5.50 -17.70 -19.63
CA LEU A 238 -4.30 -17.21 -18.96
C LEU A 238 -3.08 -17.98 -19.45
N GLU A 239 -2.22 -17.33 -20.23
CA GLU A 239 -0.97 -17.88 -20.76
C GLU A 239 -1.18 -19.23 -21.47
N GLY A 240 -2.31 -19.36 -22.18
CA GLY A 240 -2.72 -20.56 -22.91
C GLY A 240 -3.52 -21.57 -22.09
N LYS A 241 -3.68 -21.36 -20.78
CA LYS A 241 -4.54 -22.17 -19.91
C LYS A 241 -5.93 -21.56 -19.84
N GLN A 242 -6.91 -22.22 -20.45
CA GLN A 242 -8.30 -21.80 -20.41
C GLN A 242 -9.00 -22.28 -19.14
N GLY A 243 -10.00 -21.53 -18.67
CA GLY A 243 -10.73 -21.84 -17.44
C GLY A 243 -12.09 -21.16 -17.34
N THR A 244 -12.81 -21.50 -16.28
CA THR A 244 -14.13 -20.94 -15.94
C THR A 244 -14.02 -20.10 -14.66
N LEU A 245 -14.70 -18.96 -14.64
CA LEU A 245 -14.75 -17.99 -13.53
C LEU A 245 -16.20 -17.53 -13.31
N THR A 246 -17.06 -18.47 -12.95
CA THR A 246 -18.47 -18.22 -12.58
C THR A 246 -18.67 -18.16 -11.07
N SER A 247 -17.86 -18.91 -10.32
CA SER A 247 -17.86 -18.95 -8.86
C SER A 247 -16.43 -19.01 -8.32
N TRP A 248 -16.24 -18.70 -7.04
CA TRP A 248 -14.96 -18.96 -6.35
C TRP A 248 -14.60 -20.45 -6.34
N LYS A 249 -15.61 -21.34 -6.37
CA LYS A 249 -15.40 -22.78 -6.49
C LYS A 249 -14.71 -23.14 -7.81
N ASP A 250 -15.33 -22.81 -8.94
CA ASP A 250 -14.82 -23.17 -10.27
C ASP A 250 -13.44 -22.55 -10.52
N PHE A 251 -13.27 -21.30 -10.09
CA PHE A 251 -11.99 -20.62 -10.22
C PHE A 251 -10.89 -21.26 -9.37
N GLY A 252 -11.22 -21.66 -8.14
CA GLY A 252 -10.27 -22.32 -7.25
C GLY A 252 -9.88 -23.71 -7.73
N GLU A 253 -10.83 -24.50 -8.23
CA GLU A 253 -10.54 -25.81 -8.83
C GLU A 253 -9.63 -25.65 -10.06
N TRP A 254 -9.91 -24.66 -10.92
CA TRP A 254 -9.02 -24.35 -12.05
C TRP A 254 -7.63 -23.93 -11.59
N TYR A 255 -7.53 -23.02 -10.61
CA TYR A 255 -6.25 -22.51 -10.10
C TYR A 255 -5.44 -23.65 -9.48
N TYR A 256 -6.08 -24.47 -8.65
CA TYR A 256 -5.45 -25.63 -8.02
C TYR A 256 -4.90 -26.59 -9.06
N ASN A 257 -5.72 -27.03 -10.02
CA ASN A 257 -5.35 -28.07 -10.99
C ASN A 257 -4.42 -27.56 -12.11
N SER A 258 -4.60 -26.31 -12.56
CA SER A 258 -3.90 -25.78 -13.72
C SER A 258 -2.64 -25.00 -13.36
N ILE A 259 -2.58 -24.41 -12.15
CA ILE A 259 -1.51 -23.50 -11.73
C ILE A 259 -0.67 -24.10 -10.61
N LEU A 260 -1.27 -24.67 -9.57
CA LEU A 260 -0.50 -25.15 -8.41
C LEU A 260 -0.04 -26.60 -8.54
N GLN A 261 -0.98 -27.54 -8.64
CA GLN A 261 -0.70 -29.00 -8.65
C GLN A 261 0.45 -29.43 -9.58
N PRO A 262 0.52 -28.95 -10.84
CA PRO A 262 1.58 -29.37 -11.77
C PRO A 262 3.00 -29.05 -11.30
N VAL A 263 3.14 -28.13 -10.34
CA VAL A 263 4.42 -27.63 -9.83
C VAL A 263 4.52 -27.69 -8.31
N SER A 264 3.71 -28.51 -7.63
CA SER A 264 3.77 -28.68 -6.16
C SER A 264 4.30 -30.07 -5.75
N VAL A 265 5.02 -30.75 -6.64
CA VAL A 265 5.54 -32.10 -6.41
C VAL A 265 6.84 -32.05 -5.60
N SER A 266 6.92 -32.89 -4.57
CA SER A 266 8.13 -33.09 -3.76
C SER A 266 9.09 -34.11 -4.39
N THR A 267 10.39 -33.97 -4.10
CA THR A 267 11.45 -34.85 -4.59
C THR A 267 12.11 -35.64 -3.44
N PRO A 268 12.87 -36.72 -3.72
CA PRO A 268 13.63 -37.44 -2.70
C PRO A 268 14.57 -36.53 -1.88
N GLU A 269 15.13 -35.49 -2.49
CA GLU A 269 16.01 -34.53 -1.82
C GLU A 269 15.24 -33.64 -0.84
N ILE A 270 14.03 -33.19 -1.21
CA ILE A 270 13.16 -32.43 -0.30
C ILE A 270 12.69 -33.31 0.86
N LYS A 271 12.36 -34.57 0.59
CA LYS A 271 12.05 -35.56 1.63
C LYS A 271 13.20 -35.74 2.62
N ALA A 272 14.42 -35.90 2.10
CA ALA A 272 15.62 -36.03 2.92
C ALA A 272 15.88 -34.76 3.74
N GLU A 273 15.64 -33.58 3.17
CA GLU A 273 15.74 -32.29 3.88
C GLU A 273 14.77 -32.22 5.07
N VAL A 274 13.49 -32.53 4.86
CA VAL A 274 12.50 -32.52 5.94
C VAL A 274 12.82 -33.58 7.00
N ALA A 275 13.26 -34.78 6.59
CA ALA A 275 13.68 -35.83 7.50
C ALA A 275 14.89 -35.41 8.36
N ALA A 276 15.89 -34.75 7.77
CA ALA A 276 17.09 -34.28 8.46
C ALA A 276 16.79 -33.25 9.56
N LEU A 277 15.68 -32.51 9.44
CA LEU A 277 15.25 -31.57 10.47
C LEU A 277 14.77 -32.25 11.75
N ASN A 278 14.53 -33.57 11.76
CA ASN A 278 14.12 -34.34 12.94
C ASN A 278 13.03 -33.60 13.73
N LEU A 279 11.91 -33.31 13.05
CA LEU A 279 10.82 -32.49 13.58
C LEU A 279 10.21 -33.13 14.84
N GLN A 280 10.21 -32.41 15.96
CA GLN A 280 9.66 -32.85 17.25
C GLN A 280 8.65 -31.83 17.79
N GLY A 281 7.86 -32.25 18.77
CA GLY A 281 6.91 -31.38 19.46
C GLY A 281 5.56 -31.22 18.76
N SER A 282 4.87 -30.16 19.14
CA SER A 282 3.58 -29.72 18.63
C SER A 282 3.62 -29.32 17.15
N THR A 283 2.46 -29.26 16.49
CA THR A 283 2.35 -28.77 15.11
C THR A 283 3.00 -27.38 14.96
N GLU A 284 2.80 -26.49 15.92
CA GLU A 284 3.36 -25.14 15.91
C GLU A 284 4.90 -25.15 15.91
N GLU A 285 5.52 -25.96 16.78
CA GLU A 285 6.99 -26.08 16.84
C GLU A 285 7.57 -26.64 15.55
N LYS A 286 6.89 -27.61 14.93
CA LYS A 286 7.30 -28.19 13.64
C LYS A 286 7.20 -27.16 12.51
N VAL A 287 6.08 -26.43 12.42
CA VAL A 287 5.90 -25.38 11.41
C VAL A 287 6.93 -24.28 11.60
N ARG A 288 7.19 -23.84 12.84
CA ARG A 288 8.20 -22.82 13.16
C ARG A 288 9.58 -23.24 12.68
N LYS A 289 10.01 -24.47 13.00
CA LYS A 289 11.31 -25.01 12.58
C LYS A 289 11.43 -25.06 11.06
N LEU A 290 10.40 -25.52 10.35
CA LEU A 290 10.39 -25.55 8.88
C LEU A 290 10.44 -24.14 8.28
N PHE A 291 9.69 -23.20 8.86
CA PHE A 291 9.62 -21.82 8.38
C PHE A 291 10.98 -21.12 8.51
N GLN A 292 11.62 -21.25 9.68
CA GLN A 292 12.95 -20.68 9.92
C GLN A 292 14.01 -21.30 9.03
N HIS A 293 14.00 -22.63 8.89
CA HIS A 293 14.88 -23.34 7.96
C HIS A 293 14.73 -22.83 6.51
N MET A 294 13.49 -22.64 6.05
CA MET A 294 13.21 -22.06 4.74
C MET A 294 13.74 -20.63 4.62
N GLN A 295 13.53 -19.79 5.64
CA GLN A 295 14.03 -18.41 5.67
C GLN A 295 15.56 -18.34 5.64
N GLU A 296 16.28 -19.27 6.29
CA GLU A 296 17.74 -19.29 6.31
C GLU A 296 18.34 -19.73 4.97
N LYS A 297 17.66 -20.65 4.27
CA LYS A 297 18.15 -21.25 3.03
C LYS A 297 17.79 -20.45 1.77
N THR A 298 16.77 -19.58 1.86
CA THR A 298 16.21 -18.90 0.69
C THR A 298 16.28 -17.38 0.78
N ARG A 299 16.26 -16.71 -0.38
CA ARG A 299 16.08 -15.25 -0.49
C ARG A 299 14.97 -14.92 -1.47
N TYR A 300 14.30 -13.80 -1.25
CA TYR A 300 13.31 -13.30 -2.19
C TYR A 300 13.96 -12.73 -3.46
N ILE A 301 13.50 -13.20 -4.61
CA ILE A 301 13.84 -12.67 -5.93
C ILE A 301 12.56 -12.64 -6.77
N PHE A 302 12.21 -11.47 -7.32
CA PHE A 302 11.04 -11.37 -8.17
C PHE A 302 11.28 -12.06 -9.52
N VAL A 303 10.37 -12.98 -9.88
CA VAL A 303 10.38 -13.73 -11.14
C VAL A 303 8.99 -13.68 -11.76
N SER A 304 8.89 -13.21 -13.01
CA SER A 304 7.61 -13.10 -13.72
C SER A 304 7.82 -13.32 -15.22
N LEU A 305 7.94 -14.58 -15.65
CA LEU A 305 8.07 -14.96 -17.05
C LEU A 305 6.85 -15.78 -17.51
N GLY A 306 6.03 -15.22 -18.39
CA GLY A 306 4.85 -15.90 -18.94
C GLY A 306 3.94 -16.44 -17.84
N ILE A 307 3.62 -17.74 -17.91
CA ILE A 307 2.85 -18.43 -16.86
C ILE A 307 3.52 -18.36 -15.47
N GLY A 308 4.84 -18.23 -15.39
CA GLY A 308 5.57 -18.04 -14.13
C GLY A 308 5.23 -16.76 -13.37
N GLY A 309 4.52 -15.81 -14.01
CA GLY A 309 3.88 -14.70 -13.29
C GLY A 309 2.78 -15.14 -12.31
N TRP A 310 2.24 -16.35 -12.48
CA TRP A 310 1.08 -16.89 -11.76
C TRP A 310 1.32 -18.29 -11.18
N GLN A 311 2.06 -19.12 -11.92
CA GLN A 311 2.49 -20.45 -11.52
C GLN A 311 3.77 -20.34 -10.69
N PRO A 312 3.84 -20.96 -9.50
CA PRO A 312 5.05 -20.91 -8.69
C PRO A 312 6.20 -21.66 -9.37
N MET A 313 7.43 -21.31 -8.98
CA MET A 313 8.61 -22.11 -9.32
C MET A 313 8.51 -23.51 -8.69
N LEU A 314 9.11 -24.50 -9.35
CA LEU A 314 9.19 -25.87 -8.84
C LEU A 314 9.93 -25.88 -7.48
N PRO A 315 9.45 -26.63 -6.48
CA PRO A 315 10.06 -26.74 -5.17
C PRO A 315 11.53 -27.17 -5.21
N ASP A 316 11.89 -28.11 -6.10
CA ASP A 316 13.26 -28.60 -6.23
C ASP A 316 14.20 -27.55 -6.83
N GLU A 317 13.71 -26.70 -7.73
CA GLU A 317 14.47 -25.56 -8.20
C GLU A 317 14.67 -24.52 -7.09
N VAL A 318 13.65 -24.23 -6.28
CA VAL A 318 13.78 -23.31 -5.12
C VAL A 318 14.83 -23.87 -4.16
N GLN A 319 14.75 -25.18 -3.86
CA GLN A 319 15.69 -25.89 -3.00
C GLN A 319 17.13 -25.78 -3.49
N LYS A 320 17.37 -26.03 -4.80
CA LYS A 320 18.71 -26.04 -5.41
C LYS A 320 19.28 -24.63 -5.58
N LYS A 321 18.46 -23.65 -5.94
CA LYS A 321 18.89 -22.28 -6.25
C LYS A 321 18.96 -21.38 -5.01
N GLY A 322 18.24 -21.71 -3.95
CA GLY A 322 18.16 -20.91 -2.72
C GLY A 322 17.45 -19.58 -2.90
N TYR A 323 16.51 -19.47 -3.85
CA TYR A 323 15.68 -18.27 -4.03
C TYR A 323 14.32 -18.58 -4.65
N GLY A 324 13.37 -17.65 -4.50
CA GLY A 324 12.07 -17.68 -5.15
C GLY A 324 11.34 -16.35 -4.99
N ASP A 325 10.27 -16.15 -5.76
CA ASP A 325 9.34 -15.03 -5.58
C ASP A 325 8.24 -15.39 -4.57
N CYS A 326 7.20 -14.55 -4.45
CA CYS A 326 6.13 -14.78 -3.48
C CYS A 326 5.42 -16.11 -3.67
N LYS A 327 5.27 -16.52 -4.93
CA LYS A 327 4.61 -17.77 -5.27
C LYS A 327 5.54 -18.95 -5.02
N GLY A 328 6.78 -18.86 -5.49
CA GLY A 328 7.79 -19.91 -5.36
C GLY A 328 8.12 -20.24 -3.90
N LEU A 329 8.38 -19.24 -3.06
CA LEU A 329 8.70 -19.46 -1.64
C LEU A 329 7.51 -20.01 -0.85
N THR A 330 6.29 -19.50 -1.13
CA THR A 330 5.05 -20.03 -0.52
C THR A 330 4.82 -21.49 -0.93
N ASN A 331 5.01 -21.83 -2.21
CA ASN A 331 4.86 -23.20 -2.71
C ASN A 331 5.93 -24.13 -2.14
N TYR A 332 7.19 -23.70 -2.07
CA TYR A 332 8.27 -24.47 -1.45
C TYR A 332 7.99 -24.77 0.02
N MET A 333 7.60 -23.75 0.80
CA MET A 333 7.20 -23.95 2.20
C MET A 333 6.02 -24.91 2.32
N LYS A 334 5.02 -24.80 1.45
CA LYS A 334 3.89 -25.73 1.39
C LYS A 334 4.37 -27.17 1.13
N THR A 335 5.29 -27.39 0.19
CA THR A 335 5.86 -28.72 -0.10
C THR A 335 6.61 -29.29 1.10
N LEU A 336 7.37 -28.47 1.84
CA LEU A 336 8.02 -28.90 3.08
C LEU A 336 7.00 -29.35 4.14
N LEU A 337 5.89 -28.64 4.27
CA LEU A 337 4.81 -28.99 5.20
C LEU A 337 4.05 -30.25 4.76
N ASP A 338 3.81 -30.43 3.45
CA ASP A 338 3.17 -31.62 2.91
C ASP A 338 4.01 -32.88 3.24
N GLU A 339 5.34 -32.82 3.11
CA GLU A 339 6.23 -33.92 3.52
C GLU A 339 6.24 -34.16 5.03
N ALA A 340 6.09 -33.11 5.83
CA ALA A 340 5.88 -33.21 7.26
C ALA A 340 4.45 -33.67 7.66
N LYS A 341 3.57 -33.91 6.67
CA LYS A 341 2.16 -34.27 6.84
C LYS A 341 1.36 -33.21 7.61
N ILE A 342 1.70 -31.93 7.43
CA ILE A 342 1.03 -30.79 8.05
C ILE A 342 0.17 -30.10 6.98
N PRO A 343 -1.18 -30.11 7.11
CA PRO A 343 -2.06 -29.42 6.18
C PRO A 343 -1.74 -27.93 6.08
N SER A 344 -1.72 -27.40 4.87
CA SER A 344 -1.50 -25.98 4.63
C SER A 344 -2.15 -25.51 3.32
N TYR A 345 -2.53 -24.24 3.26
CA TYR A 345 -3.28 -23.66 2.16
C TYR A 345 -2.57 -22.44 1.57
N TYR A 346 -2.19 -22.57 0.31
CA TYR A 346 -1.66 -21.48 -0.50
C TYR A 346 -2.72 -20.37 -0.62
N SER A 347 -2.36 -19.15 -0.26
CA SER A 347 -3.32 -18.06 -0.10
C SER A 347 -2.89 -16.82 -0.89
N VAL A 348 -3.72 -16.39 -1.85
CA VAL A 348 -3.49 -15.17 -2.64
C VAL A 348 -4.13 -13.98 -1.95
N ILE A 349 -3.43 -12.86 -1.86
CA ILE A 349 -3.85 -11.68 -1.09
C ILE A 349 -3.55 -10.36 -1.83
N ASN A 350 -4.36 -9.32 -1.58
CA ASN A 350 -4.02 -7.94 -1.94
C ASN A 350 -3.15 -7.32 -0.84
N SER A 351 -1.83 -7.33 -1.04
CA SER A 351 -0.88 -6.60 -0.19
C SER A 351 -0.93 -5.09 -0.48
N GLY A 352 -0.92 -4.29 0.57
CA GLY A 352 -0.99 -2.83 0.49
C GLY A 352 -1.23 -2.17 1.83
N SER A 353 -0.86 -0.88 1.93
CA SER A 353 -0.99 -0.06 3.16
C SER A 353 -2.45 0.14 3.60
N SER A 354 -3.36 0.17 2.64
CA SER A 354 -4.81 0.15 2.86
C SER A 354 -5.36 -1.26 2.65
N PRO A 355 -6.12 -1.82 3.60
CA PRO A 355 -6.74 -3.12 3.42
C PRO A 355 -7.79 -3.11 2.31
N ILE A 356 -7.69 -4.07 1.39
CA ILE A 356 -8.64 -4.29 0.29
C ILE A 356 -8.96 -5.79 0.24
N SER A 357 -10.21 -6.14 0.54
CA SER A 357 -10.71 -7.51 0.48
C SER A 357 -11.31 -7.85 -0.89
N PHE A 358 -11.20 -9.12 -1.27
CA PHE A 358 -11.97 -9.72 -2.35
C PHE A 358 -13.46 -9.72 -2.00
N ASP A 359 -14.29 -9.49 -3.00
CA ASP A 359 -15.75 -9.55 -2.88
C ASP A 359 -16.24 -11.01 -2.92
N PRO A 360 -16.91 -11.51 -1.86
CA PRO A 360 -17.48 -12.85 -1.83
C PRO A 360 -18.48 -13.11 -2.97
N ASP A 361 -19.21 -12.08 -3.39
CA ASP A 361 -20.31 -12.18 -4.35
C ASP A 361 -19.88 -11.85 -5.79
N PHE A 362 -18.61 -11.45 -5.99
CA PHE A 362 -18.09 -11.15 -7.31
C PHE A 362 -16.72 -11.82 -7.56
N PRO A 363 -16.73 -13.14 -7.86
CA PRO A 363 -15.52 -13.86 -8.26
C PRO A 363 -14.81 -13.16 -9.40
N LYS A 364 -13.55 -12.81 -9.19
CA LYS A 364 -12.71 -12.10 -10.15
C LYS A 364 -11.24 -12.40 -9.85
N MET A 365 -10.41 -12.48 -10.90
CA MET A 365 -8.97 -12.55 -10.75
C MET A 365 -8.42 -11.30 -10.06
N GLY A 366 -7.62 -11.49 -9.01
CA GLY A 366 -6.98 -10.42 -8.26
C GLY A 366 -5.87 -10.95 -7.35
N GLY A 367 -5.40 -10.10 -6.43
CA GLY A 367 -4.24 -10.39 -5.59
C GLY A 367 -2.94 -9.99 -6.25
N ASN A 368 -1.99 -9.53 -5.44
CA ASN A 368 -0.65 -9.12 -5.86
C ASN A 368 0.47 -9.81 -5.05
N HIS A 369 0.09 -10.64 -4.07
CA HIS A 369 1.01 -11.35 -3.18
C HIS A 369 0.47 -12.72 -2.80
N ALA A 370 1.36 -13.61 -2.34
CA ALA A 370 1.03 -14.95 -1.87
C ALA A 370 1.63 -15.21 -0.49
N ILE A 371 0.83 -15.80 0.39
CA ILE A 371 1.17 -16.19 1.77
C ILE A 371 0.67 -17.61 2.04
N LEU A 372 1.06 -18.20 3.18
CA LEU A 372 0.64 -19.54 3.56
C LEU A 372 -0.15 -19.55 4.86
N MET A 373 -1.25 -20.33 4.88
CA MET A 373 -2.06 -20.53 6.07
C MET A 373 -2.02 -22.00 6.50
N ILE A 374 -1.85 -22.24 7.79
CA ILE A 374 -1.85 -23.57 8.40
C ILE A 374 -3.00 -23.62 9.41
N PRO A 375 -4.06 -24.41 9.18
CA PRO A 375 -5.15 -24.54 10.14
C PRO A 375 -4.66 -25.28 11.39
N THR A 376 -5.08 -24.79 12.57
CA THR A 376 -4.85 -25.48 13.84
C THR A 376 -6.06 -25.32 14.76
N ASP A 377 -6.18 -26.19 15.76
CA ASP A 377 -7.27 -26.14 16.75
C ASP A 377 -7.24 -24.85 17.61
N LYS A 378 -6.08 -24.17 17.69
CA LYS A 378 -5.90 -22.93 18.46
C LYS A 378 -6.05 -21.66 17.61
N GLY A 379 -6.41 -21.81 16.34
CA GLY A 379 -6.43 -20.74 15.35
C GLY A 379 -5.40 -20.96 14.24
N ASN A 380 -5.59 -20.27 13.11
CA ASN A 380 -4.71 -20.43 11.95
C ASN A 380 -3.33 -19.81 12.22
N ILE A 381 -2.27 -20.53 11.84
CA ILE A 381 -0.92 -19.98 11.74
C ILE A 381 -0.76 -19.35 10.35
N TRP A 382 -0.22 -18.14 10.29
CA TRP A 382 0.02 -17.42 9.04
C TRP A 382 1.51 -17.19 8.79
N LEU A 383 2.00 -17.58 7.62
CA LEU A 383 3.41 -17.42 7.26
C LEU A 383 3.58 -16.43 6.11
N GLU A 384 4.42 -15.42 6.34
CA GLU A 384 4.95 -14.55 5.29
C GLU A 384 6.27 -15.14 4.77
N ASN A 385 6.19 -15.86 3.64
CA ASN A 385 7.32 -16.63 3.12
C ASN A 385 8.33 -15.78 2.33
N THR A 386 8.06 -14.49 2.11
CA THR A 386 8.93 -13.63 1.30
C THR A 386 9.90 -12.78 2.10
N SER A 387 9.76 -12.75 3.43
CA SER A 387 10.69 -12.03 4.30
C SER A 387 11.54 -13.02 5.07
N GLN A 388 12.86 -12.90 4.96
CA GLN A 388 13.82 -13.68 5.75
C GLN A 388 13.94 -13.17 7.20
N LYS A 389 13.34 -12.02 7.50
CA LYS A 389 13.47 -11.30 8.77
C LYS A 389 12.18 -11.26 9.58
N ILE A 390 11.02 -11.45 8.95
CA ILE A 390 9.73 -11.44 9.65
C ILE A 390 9.63 -12.63 10.61
N ALA A 391 8.94 -12.40 11.71
CA ALA A 391 8.70 -13.41 12.72
C ALA A 391 7.73 -14.51 12.26
N PHE A 392 7.82 -15.65 12.94
CA PHE A 392 6.87 -16.73 12.83
C PHE A 392 5.47 -16.29 13.26
N ASN A 393 4.45 -16.78 12.55
CA ASN A 393 3.04 -16.47 12.83
C ASN A 393 2.70 -14.96 12.88
N HIS A 394 3.41 -14.16 12.09
CA HIS A 394 3.22 -12.71 12.02
C HIS A 394 3.04 -12.27 10.57
N LEU A 395 1.88 -11.69 10.26
CA LEU A 395 1.65 -10.95 9.02
C LEU A 395 1.93 -9.47 9.25
N SER A 396 2.52 -8.81 8.25
CA SER A 396 2.74 -7.36 8.31
C SER A 396 1.42 -6.58 8.18
N PHE A 397 1.42 -5.29 8.53
CA PHE A 397 0.29 -4.39 8.28
C PHE A 397 -0.18 -4.37 6.82
N SER A 398 0.70 -4.73 5.89
CA SER A 398 0.37 -4.81 4.47
C SER A 398 -0.44 -6.04 4.09
N THR A 399 -0.61 -7.03 4.98
CA THR A 399 -1.33 -8.30 4.71
C THR A 399 -2.33 -8.69 5.82
N THR A 400 -2.47 -7.88 6.87
CA THR A 400 -3.51 -8.03 7.91
C THR A 400 -4.81 -7.29 7.53
N ASP A 401 -5.89 -7.61 8.25
CA ASP A 401 -7.21 -6.96 8.13
C ASP A 401 -7.86 -7.03 6.74
N ARG A 402 -7.71 -8.15 6.04
CA ARG A 402 -8.35 -8.40 4.75
C ARG A 402 -8.59 -9.89 4.55
N ASN A 403 -9.34 -10.26 3.52
CA ASN A 403 -9.49 -11.68 3.16
C ASN A 403 -8.45 -12.13 2.12
N VAL A 404 -8.24 -13.45 2.07
CA VAL A 404 -7.39 -14.13 1.09
C VAL A 404 -8.22 -15.07 0.23
N LEU A 405 -7.76 -15.35 -0.99
CA LEU A 405 -8.21 -16.50 -1.76
C LEU A 405 -7.42 -17.72 -1.28
N SER A 406 -7.98 -18.50 -0.37
CA SER A 406 -7.37 -19.76 0.09
C SER A 406 -7.63 -20.85 -0.94
N ILE A 407 -6.60 -21.27 -1.68
CA ILE A 407 -6.74 -22.22 -2.78
C ILE A 407 -6.78 -23.66 -2.23
N LYS A 408 -7.90 -24.35 -2.45
CA LYS A 408 -8.14 -25.75 -2.04
C LYS A 408 -8.44 -26.63 -3.26
N PRO A 409 -8.33 -27.97 -3.13
CA PRO A 409 -8.65 -28.88 -4.23
C PRO A 409 -10.10 -28.76 -4.75
N ASN A 410 -11.02 -28.33 -3.89
CA ASN A 410 -12.45 -28.22 -4.16
C ASN A 410 -12.93 -26.77 -4.34
N GLY A 411 -12.02 -25.81 -4.53
CA GLY A 411 -12.36 -24.40 -4.76
C GLY A 411 -11.58 -23.40 -3.93
N ILE A 412 -11.98 -22.12 -4.01
CA ILE A 412 -11.46 -21.05 -3.14
C ILE A 412 -12.38 -20.86 -1.95
N GLU A 413 -11.77 -20.76 -0.76
CA GLU A 413 -12.42 -20.24 0.43
C GLU A 413 -11.86 -18.85 0.76
N LEU A 414 -12.74 -17.88 0.99
CA LEU A 414 -12.34 -16.57 1.47
C LEU A 414 -12.14 -16.61 2.98
N ILE A 415 -10.89 -16.40 3.42
CA ILE A 415 -10.52 -16.47 4.83
C ILE A 415 -9.95 -15.11 5.26
N ASN A 416 -10.43 -14.56 6.36
CA ASN A 416 -9.91 -13.31 6.91
C ASN A 416 -8.55 -13.54 7.56
N THR A 417 -7.60 -12.65 7.28
CA THR A 417 -6.33 -12.57 8.02
C THR A 417 -6.54 -11.96 9.41
N PRO A 418 -5.58 -12.12 10.33
CA PRO A 418 -5.70 -11.54 11.66
C PRO A 418 -5.81 -10.02 11.63
N ILE A 419 -6.40 -9.46 12.69
CA ILE A 419 -6.43 -8.03 12.97
C ILE A 419 -5.68 -7.84 14.28
N TYR A 420 -4.68 -6.96 14.30
CA TYR A 420 -3.98 -6.62 15.53
C TYR A 420 -4.67 -5.48 16.25
N SER A 421 -4.94 -5.66 17.54
CA SER A 421 -5.46 -4.60 18.40
C SER A 421 -4.38 -3.55 18.73
N ALA A 422 -4.77 -2.44 19.35
CA ALA A 422 -3.82 -1.44 19.81
C ALA A 422 -2.80 -2.03 20.80
N GLU A 423 -3.26 -2.92 21.69
CA GLU A 423 -2.47 -3.62 22.71
C GLU A 423 -1.53 -4.68 22.14
N GLN A 424 -1.68 -5.03 20.86
CA GLN A 424 -0.75 -5.89 20.13
C GLN A 424 0.24 -5.07 19.30
N ASN A 425 -0.15 -3.87 18.88
CA ASN A 425 0.68 -2.91 18.12
C ASN A 425 1.39 -1.95 19.07
N VAL A 426 2.36 -2.45 19.84
CA VAL A 426 2.92 -1.73 20.99
C VAL A 426 4.34 -1.20 20.72
N GLU A 427 4.61 0.01 21.20
CA GLU A 427 5.94 0.55 21.45
C GLU A 427 6.08 0.70 22.97
N LYS A 428 6.99 -0.05 23.57
CA LYS A 428 7.38 0.16 24.97
C LYS A 428 8.69 0.89 25.03
N GLN A 429 8.76 1.87 25.91
CA GLN A 429 9.95 2.67 26.15
C GLN A 429 10.22 2.71 27.65
N TYR A 430 11.43 2.34 28.05
CA TYR A 430 11.95 2.61 29.38
C TYR A 430 13.15 3.53 29.28
N LEU A 431 13.13 4.68 29.95
CA LEU A 431 14.23 5.64 29.97
C LEU A 431 14.71 5.87 31.40
N LYS A 432 16.04 5.93 31.57
CA LYS A 432 16.69 6.45 32.76
C LYS A 432 17.54 7.63 32.35
N ILE A 433 17.21 8.82 32.84
CA ILE A 433 17.80 10.09 32.43
C ILE A 433 18.41 10.80 33.62
N LYS A 434 19.65 11.24 33.49
CA LYS A 434 20.31 12.15 34.44
C LYS A 434 20.32 13.56 33.86
N LEU A 435 19.73 14.49 34.59
CA LEU A 435 19.77 15.90 34.25
C LEU A 435 21.04 16.55 34.80
N SER A 436 21.66 17.41 34.01
CA SER A 436 22.88 18.15 34.37
C SER A 436 22.61 19.64 34.57
N GLU A 437 23.44 20.31 35.38
CA GLU A 437 23.33 21.77 35.61
C GLU A 437 23.61 22.60 34.34
N ASP A 438 24.29 22.05 33.34
CA ASP A 438 24.60 22.69 32.04
C ASP A 438 23.47 22.59 31.01
N ASN A 439 22.27 22.19 31.46
CA ASN A 439 21.09 21.92 30.62
C ASN A 439 21.19 20.72 29.68
N SER A 440 22.24 19.89 29.78
CA SER A 440 22.32 18.62 29.09
C SER A 440 21.61 17.50 29.84
N ILE A 441 21.30 16.42 29.11
CA ILE A 441 20.91 15.14 29.68
C ILE A 441 21.82 14.03 29.17
N THR A 442 22.11 13.08 30.06
CA THR A 442 22.62 11.76 29.67
C THR A 442 21.55 10.72 29.98
N GLY A 443 21.39 9.72 29.12
CA GLY A 443 20.36 8.74 29.33
C GLY A 443 20.66 7.38 28.74
N GLU A 444 20.03 6.39 29.36
CA GLU A 444 19.95 5.01 28.91
C GLU A 444 18.49 4.72 28.57
N GLY A 445 18.24 4.02 27.48
CA GLY A 445 16.89 3.64 27.07
C GLY A 445 16.78 2.19 26.64
N LYS A 446 15.62 1.59 26.85
CA LYS A 446 15.23 0.27 26.34
C LYS A 446 13.96 0.42 25.54
N PHE A 447 13.94 -0.13 24.34
CA PHE A 447 12.79 -0.07 23.45
C PHE A 447 12.37 -1.48 23.04
N GLU A 448 11.07 -1.69 22.96
CA GLU A 448 10.45 -2.95 22.52
C GLU A 448 9.26 -2.65 21.59
N TYR A 449 9.16 -3.38 20.48
CA TYR A 449 8.15 -3.18 19.44
C TYR A 449 7.45 -4.48 19.10
N THR A 450 6.12 -4.46 19.00
CA THR A 450 5.27 -5.60 18.61
C THR A 450 4.22 -5.21 17.57
N GLY A 451 3.58 -6.20 16.94
CA GLY A 451 2.49 -5.95 15.99
C GLY A 451 2.93 -5.14 14.78
N SER A 452 2.14 -4.14 14.36
CA SER A 452 2.52 -3.26 13.26
C SER A 452 3.68 -2.32 13.59
N GLN A 453 3.93 -2.02 14.88
CA GLN A 453 5.09 -1.22 15.29
C GLN A 453 6.41 -1.97 15.10
N TYR A 454 6.39 -3.30 15.22
CA TYR A 454 7.48 -4.18 14.83
C TYR A 454 7.79 -4.07 13.32
N ASP A 455 6.77 -4.02 12.46
CA ASP A 455 6.94 -3.97 11.01
C ASP A 455 7.72 -2.74 10.54
N TYR A 456 7.44 -1.57 11.13
CA TYR A 456 8.14 -0.32 10.80
C TYR A 456 9.64 -0.37 11.09
N LEU A 457 10.06 -1.23 12.02
CA LEU A 457 11.44 -1.34 12.48
C LEU A 457 12.18 -2.50 11.82
N LEU A 458 11.49 -3.39 11.09
CA LEU A 458 12.12 -4.51 10.38
C LEU A 458 13.24 -4.06 9.43
N GLY A 459 13.11 -2.87 8.83
CA GLY A 459 14.15 -2.29 7.96
C GLY A 459 15.51 -2.14 8.66
N TYR A 460 15.53 -1.97 9.98
CA TYR A 460 16.76 -1.81 10.77
C TYR A 460 17.58 -3.11 10.79
N THR A 461 16.96 -4.26 10.55
CA THR A 461 17.65 -5.55 10.52
C THR A 461 18.69 -5.67 9.40
N SER A 462 18.55 -4.85 8.35
CA SER A 462 19.48 -4.81 7.21
C SER A 462 20.53 -3.70 7.30
N LEU A 463 20.43 -2.82 8.31
CA LEU A 463 21.35 -1.69 8.51
C LEU A 463 22.57 -2.10 9.34
N THR A 464 23.71 -1.48 9.05
CA THR A 464 24.91 -1.50 9.90
C THR A 464 24.67 -0.72 11.19
N ALA A 465 25.53 -0.91 12.21
CA ALA A 465 25.42 -0.18 13.47
C ALA A 465 25.46 1.36 13.28
N LYS A 466 26.30 1.85 12.37
CA LYS A 466 26.39 3.27 12.04
C LYS A 466 25.09 3.79 11.42
N GLU A 467 24.56 3.10 10.42
CA GLU A 467 23.31 3.47 9.75
C GLU A 467 22.11 3.41 10.72
N ARG A 468 22.09 2.46 11.66
CA ARG A 468 21.07 2.41 12.72
C ARG A 468 21.13 3.65 13.63
N ASN A 469 22.32 4.11 13.99
CA ASN A 469 22.47 5.33 14.78
C ASN A 469 22.00 6.57 14.02
N GLU A 470 22.30 6.66 12.73
CA GLU A 470 21.81 7.74 11.85
C GLU A 470 20.28 7.71 11.70
N ALA A 471 19.70 6.52 11.44
CA ALA A 471 18.26 6.33 11.36
C ALA A 471 17.56 6.67 12.68
N LEU A 472 18.14 6.30 13.82
CA LEU A 472 17.62 6.64 15.14
C LEU A 472 17.68 8.15 15.41
N LYS A 473 18.77 8.82 15.04
CA LYS A 473 18.90 10.28 15.16
C LYS A 473 17.83 11.02 14.34
N ASN A 474 17.56 10.56 13.12
CA ASN A 474 16.53 11.13 12.25
C ASN A 474 15.12 10.85 12.79
N ARG A 475 14.89 9.68 13.38
CA ARG A 475 13.60 9.31 13.96
C ARG A 475 13.29 10.09 15.24
N LEU A 476 14.31 10.42 16.03
CA LEU A 476 14.20 11.07 17.35
C LEU A 476 14.66 12.55 17.31
N ASP A 477 14.25 13.28 16.28
CA ASP A 477 14.70 14.64 15.97
C ASP A 477 14.32 15.70 17.02
N ILE A 478 13.40 15.40 17.94
CA ILE A 478 13.01 16.30 19.05
C ILE A 478 14.13 16.54 20.08
N LEU A 479 15.22 15.76 20.05
CA LEU A 479 16.38 15.95 20.91
C LEU A 479 17.62 16.36 20.10
N HIS A 480 18.36 17.33 20.64
CA HIS A 480 19.65 17.75 20.08
C HIS A 480 20.76 16.82 20.56
N PHE A 481 20.85 15.63 19.95
CA PHE A 481 21.86 14.64 20.31
C PHE A 481 23.28 15.11 19.96
N GLU A 482 24.13 15.20 20.98
CA GLU A 482 25.60 15.23 20.82
C GLU A 482 26.10 13.81 20.51
N LYS A 483 25.57 12.82 21.22
CA LYS A 483 25.84 11.40 21.01
C LYS A 483 24.55 10.60 21.11
N ILE A 484 24.40 9.61 20.23
CA ILE A 484 23.39 8.56 20.33
C ILE A 484 23.98 7.26 19.81
N GLU A 485 23.74 6.17 20.54
CA GLU A 485 24.29 4.86 20.22
C GLU A 485 23.24 3.79 20.52
N MET A 486 22.82 3.07 19.48
CA MET A 486 21.98 1.89 19.58
C MET A 486 22.82 0.67 19.93
N LYS A 487 22.39 -0.07 20.95
CA LYS A 487 23.02 -1.30 21.46
C LYS A 487 22.01 -2.43 21.49
N ASP A 488 22.50 -3.66 21.53
CA ASP A 488 21.70 -4.87 21.77
C ASP A 488 20.47 -5.00 20.86
N PHE A 489 20.60 -4.58 19.59
CA PHE A 489 19.53 -4.71 18.62
C PHE A 489 19.22 -6.19 18.37
N LEU A 490 18.00 -6.60 18.69
CA LEU A 490 17.50 -7.97 18.58
C LEU A 490 16.16 -7.97 17.84
N ASN A 491 16.05 -8.82 16.83
CA ASN A 491 14.79 -9.19 16.21
C ASN A 491 14.44 -10.62 16.65
N ASP A 492 13.59 -10.74 17.66
CA ASP A 492 13.06 -12.01 18.13
C ASP A 492 11.97 -12.49 17.16
N LYS A 493 12.38 -13.40 16.27
CA LYS A 493 11.53 -13.97 15.23
C LYS A 493 10.58 -15.04 15.75
N ASP A 494 10.69 -15.48 17.00
CA ASP A 494 9.76 -16.45 17.58
C ASP A 494 8.53 -15.73 18.15
N GLN A 495 8.76 -14.58 18.77
CA GLN A 495 7.71 -13.83 19.48
C GLN A 495 7.19 -12.60 18.71
N ALA A 496 7.76 -12.28 17.54
CA ALA A 496 7.45 -11.06 16.79
C ALA A 496 7.74 -9.79 17.59
N VAL A 497 8.93 -9.76 18.21
CA VAL A 497 9.36 -8.64 19.06
C VAL A 497 10.71 -8.11 18.59
N LEU A 498 10.80 -6.80 18.39
CA LEU A 498 12.06 -6.13 18.10
C LEU A 498 12.47 -5.28 19.31
N LYS A 499 13.70 -5.45 19.76
CA LYS A 499 14.24 -4.76 20.94
C LYS A 499 15.56 -4.10 20.62
N TYR A 500 15.83 -2.97 21.26
CA TYR A 500 17.17 -2.40 21.31
C TYR A 500 17.31 -1.50 22.54
N ASN A 501 18.55 -1.30 22.94
CA ASN A 501 18.94 -0.34 23.96
C ASN A 501 19.54 0.91 23.29
N ILE A 502 19.53 2.04 23.98
CA ILE A 502 20.24 3.25 23.56
C ILE A 502 21.04 3.83 24.72
N ASP A 503 22.21 4.39 24.41
CA ASP A 503 22.86 5.40 25.23
C ASP A 503 22.85 6.72 24.47
N PHE A 504 22.61 7.82 25.18
CA PHE A 504 22.62 9.12 24.54
C PHE A 504 23.09 10.23 25.46
N LYS A 505 23.58 11.29 24.82
CA LYS A 505 23.78 12.62 25.40
C LYS A 505 23.10 13.64 24.51
N ALA A 506 22.19 14.42 25.07
CA ALA A 506 21.50 15.49 24.37
C ALA A 506 21.72 16.82 25.08
N ASN A 507 21.94 17.87 24.32
CA ASN A 507 22.18 19.21 24.83
C ASN A 507 20.89 20.03 24.81
N ASN A 508 20.84 21.11 25.60
CA ASN A 508 19.72 22.07 25.63
C ASN A 508 18.36 21.44 25.92
N TYR A 509 18.31 20.44 26.83
CA TYR A 509 17.07 19.78 27.21
C TYR A 509 16.27 20.58 28.24
N SER A 510 16.92 21.03 29.31
CA SER A 510 16.33 21.95 30.28
C SER A 510 16.62 23.41 29.95
N LYS A 511 15.94 24.31 30.65
CA LYS A 511 16.18 25.75 30.61
C LYS A 511 16.31 26.30 32.02
N ASN A 512 17.19 27.28 32.19
CA ASN A 512 17.30 28.03 33.44
C ASN A 512 16.07 28.93 33.63
N ALA A 513 15.56 28.99 34.85
CA ALA A 513 14.52 29.88 35.32
C ALA A 513 14.95 30.45 36.68
N GLY A 514 15.79 31.48 36.66
CA GLY A 514 16.48 31.96 37.88
C GLY A 514 17.42 30.90 38.43
N ASN A 515 17.25 30.53 39.71
CA ASN A 515 17.98 29.44 40.37
C ASN A 515 17.34 28.04 40.16
N SER A 516 16.36 27.95 39.25
CA SER A 516 15.65 26.72 38.94
C SER A 516 15.99 26.21 37.55
N LEU A 517 15.83 24.90 37.33
CA LEU A 517 15.83 24.27 36.02
C LEU A 517 14.43 23.79 35.68
N MET A 518 14.01 24.03 34.44
CA MET A 518 12.72 23.61 33.90
C MET A 518 12.92 22.68 32.71
N PHE A 519 12.25 21.53 32.69
CA PHE A 519 12.33 20.56 31.59
C PHE A 519 10.99 19.90 31.30
N ARG A 520 10.84 19.31 30.11
CA ARG A 520 9.58 18.64 29.72
C ARG A 520 9.46 17.25 30.36
N ALA A 521 8.23 16.80 30.59
CA ALA A 521 7.94 15.48 31.17
C ALA A 521 8.30 14.31 30.25
N VAL A 522 8.07 14.44 28.93
CA VAL A 522 8.33 13.37 27.96
C VAL A 522 9.46 13.77 27.01
N PRO A 523 10.65 13.13 27.10
CA PRO A 523 11.85 13.56 26.39
C PRO A 523 11.86 13.09 24.92
N ILE A 524 11.27 11.93 24.64
CA ILE A 524 11.33 11.23 23.34
C ILE A 524 9.92 10.77 23.00
N PHE A 525 9.37 11.23 21.89
CA PHE A 525 8.06 10.82 21.35
C PHE A 525 8.03 11.15 19.85
N SER A 526 6.97 10.75 19.13
CA SER A 526 6.77 11.17 17.74
C SER A 526 6.07 12.54 17.67
N SER A 527 6.77 13.56 17.16
CA SER A 527 6.20 14.89 16.91
C SER A 527 5.69 15.01 15.48
N ASN A 528 4.41 14.72 15.28
CA ASN A 528 3.72 15.08 14.04
C ASN A 528 3.15 16.51 14.14
N ASN A 529 3.18 17.23 13.02
CA ASN A 529 2.54 18.53 12.90
C ASN A 529 1.03 18.38 12.64
N TYR A 530 0.22 18.48 13.70
CA TYR A 530 -1.24 18.41 13.59
C TYR A 530 -1.83 19.80 13.31
N LYS A 531 -2.45 19.97 12.14
CA LYS A 531 -3.12 21.21 11.73
C LYS A 531 -4.63 20.96 11.59
N THR A 532 -5.44 21.92 12.04
CA THR A 532 -6.89 21.87 11.86
C THR A 532 -7.23 22.19 10.40
N ASP A 533 -8.38 21.71 9.95
CA ASP A 533 -8.91 21.95 8.62
C ASP A 533 -10.42 22.21 8.73
N GLU A 534 -10.81 23.48 8.61
CA GLU A 534 -12.21 23.90 8.68
C GLU A 534 -12.97 23.61 7.37
N ASN A 535 -12.26 23.32 6.28
CA ASN A 535 -12.84 23.12 4.95
C ASN A 535 -12.74 21.64 4.52
N ARG A 536 -12.60 20.71 5.46
CA ARG A 536 -12.45 19.30 5.14
C ARG A 536 -13.72 18.76 4.49
N GLU A 537 -13.61 18.27 3.26
CA GLU A 537 -14.75 17.75 2.49
C GLU A 537 -14.92 16.22 2.63
N LEU A 538 -13.85 15.51 2.98
CA LEU A 538 -13.78 14.05 2.98
C LEU A 538 -13.51 13.46 4.37
N PRO A 539 -13.90 12.20 4.61
CA PRO A 539 -13.54 11.47 5.83
C PRO A 539 -12.01 11.40 6.02
N PHE A 540 -11.58 10.94 7.19
CA PHE A 540 -10.19 10.60 7.45
C PHE A 540 -10.06 9.17 7.93
N GLU A 541 -8.93 8.54 7.62
CA GLU A 541 -8.64 7.16 7.97
C GLU A 541 -7.43 7.08 8.91
N LEU A 542 -7.65 6.52 10.10
CA LEU A 542 -6.59 6.00 10.95
C LEU A 542 -6.43 4.51 10.59
N ALA A 543 -5.51 4.22 9.68
CA ALA A 543 -5.39 2.89 9.06
C ALA A 543 -4.99 1.78 10.06
N GLN A 544 -4.34 2.15 11.16
CA GLN A 544 -3.86 1.23 12.18
C GLN A 544 -4.17 1.77 13.58
N SER A 545 -4.46 0.85 14.50
CA SER A 545 -4.48 1.11 15.93
C SER A 545 -3.10 0.85 16.51
N PHE A 546 -2.71 1.58 17.54
CA PHE A 546 -1.45 1.36 18.24
C PHE A 546 -1.53 1.82 19.69
N GLN A 547 -0.60 1.32 20.51
CA GLN A 547 -0.42 1.74 21.89
C GLN A 547 1.07 2.03 22.16
N ASP A 548 1.37 3.17 22.77
CA ASP A 548 2.72 3.45 23.26
C ASP A 548 2.70 3.55 24.78
N GLU A 549 3.64 2.86 25.43
CA GLU A 549 3.79 2.76 26.88
C GLU A 549 5.19 3.20 27.29
N TYR A 550 5.30 4.38 27.90
CA TYR A 550 6.59 4.94 28.31
C TYR A 550 6.71 5.01 29.82
N GLU A 551 7.83 4.51 30.33
CA GLU A 551 8.29 4.68 31.71
C GLU A 551 9.60 5.47 31.69
N ILE A 552 9.60 6.65 32.29
CA ILE A 552 10.74 7.58 32.23
C ILE A 552 11.13 7.93 33.65
N ASN A 553 12.36 7.60 34.05
CA ASN A 553 12.90 7.97 35.34
C ASN A 553 13.94 9.08 35.18
N PHE A 554 13.66 10.26 35.75
CA PHE A 554 14.60 11.38 35.82
C PHE A 554 15.31 11.39 37.17
N ILE A 555 16.63 11.47 37.14
CA ILE A 555 17.50 11.74 38.27
C ILE A 555 17.93 13.21 38.18
N ILE A 556 17.60 14.00 39.19
CA ILE A 556 17.92 15.43 39.24
C ILE A 556 19.32 15.67 39.85
N PRO A 557 19.98 16.82 39.63
CA PRO A 557 21.28 17.09 40.23
C PRO A 557 21.18 17.20 41.76
N LYS A 558 22.20 16.72 42.50
CA LYS A 558 22.19 16.61 43.98
C LYS A 558 21.87 17.91 44.74
N ASN A 559 22.22 19.07 44.18
CA ASN A 559 22.00 20.36 44.82
C ASN A 559 20.63 20.97 44.47
N TYR A 560 19.70 20.17 43.95
CA TYR A 560 18.35 20.59 43.58
C TYR A 560 17.31 19.77 44.33
N LYS A 561 16.18 20.41 44.60
CA LYS A 561 14.95 19.75 45.04
C LYS A 561 13.88 19.84 43.96
N ILE A 562 12.96 18.87 43.96
CA ILE A 562 11.76 18.93 43.13
C ILE A 562 10.84 20.01 43.70
N ASP A 563 10.51 21.02 42.90
CA ASP A 563 9.68 22.14 43.33
C ASP A 563 8.25 21.97 42.79
N GLU A 564 8.11 21.91 41.47
CA GLU A 564 6.81 21.77 40.79
C GLU A 564 6.80 20.56 39.86
N VAL A 565 5.73 19.77 39.92
CA VAL A 565 5.46 18.66 39.01
C VAL A 565 4.01 18.80 38.55
N PRO A 566 3.72 18.61 37.26
CA PRO A 566 2.35 18.66 36.76
C PRO A 566 1.45 17.63 37.45
N ASP A 567 0.14 17.90 37.45
CA ASP A 567 -0.85 16.93 37.88
C ASP A 567 -0.95 15.74 36.90
N ASP A 568 -1.43 14.61 37.40
CA ASP A 568 -1.77 13.45 36.58
C ASP A 568 -2.91 13.81 35.62
N VAL A 569 -2.78 13.40 34.36
CA VAL A 569 -3.73 13.71 33.30
C VAL A 569 -4.27 12.42 32.68
N THR A 570 -5.58 12.34 32.53
CA THR A 570 -6.25 11.35 31.67
C THR A 570 -7.12 12.07 30.65
N ILE A 571 -6.93 11.77 29.37
CA ILE A 571 -7.74 12.29 28.27
C ILE A 571 -8.39 11.10 27.58
N ASN A 572 -9.72 11.12 27.51
CA ASN A 572 -10.49 10.14 26.74
C ASN A 572 -11.12 10.81 25.53
N SER A 573 -11.12 10.12 24.41
CA SER A 573 -11.81 10.51 23.17
C SER A 573 -12.30 9.27 22.44
N GLU A 574 -13.18 9.45 21.46
CA GLU A 574 -13.57 8.34 20.56
C GLU A 574 -12.37 7.79 19.77
N PHE A 575 -11.35 8.61 19.52
CA PHE A 575 -10.13 8.24 18.78
C PHE A 575 -9.11 7.48 19.63
N GLY A 576 -9.29 7.43 20.96
CA GLY A 576 -8.32 6.81 21.85
C GLY A 576 -8.23 7.45 23.23
N THR A 577 -7.26 6.97 24.00
CA THR A 577 -7.02 7.36 25.39
C THR A 577 -5.57 7.77 25.57
N TYR A 578 -5.34 8.79 26.38
CA TYR A 578 -4.01 9.22 26.82
C TYR A 578 -3.98 9.32 28.34
N LYS A 579 -2.86 8.91 28.94
CA LYS A 579 -2.58 9.04 30.37
C LYS A 579 -1.14 9.52 30.57
N LEU A 580 -0.95 10.47 31.48
CA LEU A 580 0.36 10.86 32.00
C LEU A 580 0.27 10.90 33.52
N SER A 581 1.19 10.25 34.21
CA SER A 581 1.23 10.22 35.68
C SER A 581 2.64 10.41 36.21
N PHE A 582 2.75 10.98 37.41
CA PHE A 582 4.03 11.32 38.03
C PHE A 582 4.15 10.68 39.43
N VAL A 583 5.31 10.13 39.73
CA VAL A 583 5.65 9.62 41.08
C VAL A 583 6.98 10.22 41.51
N LYS A 584 6.99 10.93 42.64
CA LYS A 584 8.18 11.57 43.21
C LYS A 584 8.79 10.67 44.28
N ASN A 585 10.08 10.38 44.17
CA ASN A 585 10.82 9.56 45.12
C ASN A 585 12.18 10.21 45.44
N GLY A 586 12.21 11.16 46.39
CA GLY A 586 13.44 11.86 46.77
C GLY A 586 14.04 12.67 45.61
N GLU A 587 15.20 12.25 45.10
CA GLU A 587 15.91 12.86 43.97
C GLU A 587 15.46 12.29 42.59
N GLU A 588 14.44 11.44 42.57
CA GLU A 588 13.93 10.82 41.34
C GLU A 588 12.48 11.22 41.04
N ILE A 589 12.19 11.42 39.75
CA ILE A 589 10.83 11.60 39.22
C ILE A 589 10.57 10.52 38.19
N LYS A 590 9.62 9.63 38.48
CA LYS A 590 9.10 8.66 37.53
C LYS A 590 7.89 9.26 36.81
N VAL A 591 7.91 9.22 35.48
CA VAL A 591 6.82 9.63 34.59
C VAL A 591 6.34 8.39 33.84
N ASN A 592 5.05 8.06 33.95
CA ASN A 592 4.43 7.02 33.12
C ASN A 592 3.50 7.67 32.10
N ARG A 593 3.67 7.33 30.84
CA ARG A 593 2.84 7.79 29.72
C ARG A 593 2.22 6.59 29.03
N LEU A 594 0.93 6.67 28.73
CA LEU A 594 0.25 5.74 27.85
C LEU A 594 -0.53 6.53 26.80
N ILE A 595 -0.37 6.19 25.52
CA ILE A 595 -1.28 6.64 24.48
C ILE A 595 -1.80 5.41 23.72
N LYS A 596 -3.11 5.35 23.54
CA LYS A 596 -3.78 4.35 22.72
C LYS A 596 -4.56 5.05 21.63
N ILE A 597 -4.37 4.64 20.38
CA ILE A 597 -5.10 5.17 19.22
C ILE A 597 -5.95 4.08 18.59
N ASN A 598 -7.22 4.41 18.36
CA ASN A 598 -8.20 3.53 17.76
C ASN A 598 -8.17 3.70 16.24
N LYS A 599 -7.99 2.57 15.55
CA LYS A 599 -8.18 2.46 14.10
C LYS A 599 -9.61 2.84 13.73
N GLY A 600 -9.80 3.49 12.59
CA GLY A 600 -11.14 3.74 12.08
C GLY A 600 -11.18 4.62 10.84
N MET A 601 -12.32 4.57 10.17
CA MET A 601 -12.72 5.53 9.15
C MET A 601 -13.73 6.47 9.79
N TYR A 602 -13.33 7.73 9.96
CA TYR A 602 -14.08 8.72 10.73
C TYR A 602 -14.68 9.77 9.79
N PRO A 603 -15.87 10.30 10.12
CA PRO A 603 -16.53 11.32 9.31
C PRO A 603 -15.74 12.64 9.37
N LYS A 604 -15.87 13.48 8.34
CA LYS A 604 -15.08 14.71 8.18
C LYS A 604 -15.24 15.69 9.34
N GLU A 605 -16.43 15.74 9.94
CA GLU A 605 -16.81 16.60 11.06
C GLU A 605 -15.97 16.31 12.32
N LYS A 606 -15.39 15.10 12.42
CA LYS A 606 -14.57 14.65 13.55
C LYS A 606 -13.09 14.94 13.41
N TYR A 607 -12.66 15.50 12.28
CA TYR A 607 -11.23 15.73 12.02
C TYR A 607 -10.62 16.72 13.01
N ASN A 608 -11.25 17.87 13.23
CA ASN A 608 -10.73 18.87 14.16
C ASN A 608 -10.77 18.37 15.61
N ASP A 609 -11.73 17.52 15.98
CA ASP A 609 -11.75 16.84 17.28
C ASP A 609 -10.53 15.93 17.45
N TYR A 610 -10.17 15.15 16.42
CA TYR A 610 -8.98 14.30 16.44
C TYR A 610 -7.69 15.13 16.51
N ILE A 611 -7.57 16.18 15.71
CA ILE A 611 -6.43 17.09 15.74
C ILE A 611 -6.29 17.74 17.12
N ASN A 612 -7.39 18.19 17.72
CA ASN A 612 -7.38 18.77 19.07
C ASN A 612 -7.01 17.73 20.13
N PHE A 613 -7.47 16.50 20.01
CA PHE A 613 -7.02 15.39 20.86
C PHE A 613 -5.50 15.21 20.76
N ARG A 614 -4.94 15.10 19.55
CA ARG A 614 -3.48 14.95 19.35
C ARG A 614 -2.66 16.15 19.82
N LYS A 615 -3.16 17.37 19.61
CA LYS A 615 -2.53 18.59 20.15
C LYS A 615 -2.53 18.59 21.68
N LYS A 616 -3.65 18.22 22.30
CA LYS A 616 -3.75 18.11 23.77
C LYS A 616 -2.75 17.08 24.31
N THR A 617 -2.63 15.90 23.70
CA THR A 617 -1.64 14.90 24.15
C THR A 617 -0.21 15.41 24.03
N ILE A 618 0.14 16.10 22.94
CA ILE A 618 1.47 16.71 22.76
C ILE A 618 1.73 17.84 23.78
N ASN A 619 0.73 18.67 24.06
CA ASN A 619 0.87 19.72 25.06
C ASN A 619 1.11 19.13 26.45
N VAL A 620 0.42 18.04 26.79
CA VAL A 620 0.61 17.34 28.06
C VAL A 620 1.97 16.63 28.12
N ASP A 621 2.44 16.01 27.02
CA ASP A 621 3.81 15.49 26.90
C ASP A 621 4.88 16.59 27.15
N ASN A 622 4.57 17.83 26.78
CA ASN A 622 5.43 19.00 26.95
C ASN A 622 5.31 19.69 28.32
N SER A 623 4.46 19.19 29.22
CA SER A 623 4.28 19.75 30.57
C SER A 623 5.62 19.87 31.29
N LYS A 624 5.78 20.93 32.08
CA LYS A 624 7.07 21.31 32.65
C LYS A 624 7.20 20.83 34.08
N ILE A 625 8.34 20.22 34.37
CA ILE A 625 8.79 19.92 35.71
C ILE A 625 9.80 21.01 36.09
N LEU A 626 9.66 21.54 37.31
CA LEU A 626 10.55 22.55 37.88
C LEU A 626 11.33 21.94 39.05
N ILE A 627 12.64 22.12 39.02
CA ILE A 627 13.53 21.80 40.14
C ILE A 627 14.29 23.06 40.54
N THR A 628 14.52 23.26 41.83
CA THR A 628 15.12 24.49 42.36
C THR A 628 16.36 24.17 43.17
N LYS A 629 17.41 24.98 43.01
CA LYS A 629 18.64 24.84 43.77
C LYS A 629 18.37 25.03 45.26
N ILE A 630 18.92 24.13 46.09
CA ILE A 630 18.78 24.14 47.55
C ILE A 630 19.66 25.23 48.17
#